data_AF-A0A8J2PGF6-F1
#
_entry.id   AF-A0A8J2PGF6-F1
#
_cell.length_a   1.000
_cell.length_b   1.000
_cell.length_c   1.000
_cell.angle_alpha   90.00
_cell.angle_beta   90.00
_cell.angle_gamma   90.00
#
_symmetry.space_group_name_H-M   'P 1'
#
loop_
_entity.id
_entity.type
_entity.pdbx_description
1 polymer ?
#
loop_
_entity_poly.entity_id
_entity_poly.type
_entity_poly.pdbx_seq_one_letter_code
_entity_poly.pdbx_strand_id
1 'polypeptide(L)'
;MLKNIDDILRRVDPAHAGKPFAGRSVILFGDVYLNFAVADSSLFYPSSSNHNPHLRDVTKLYKSFKTVIILDTQYSHHGDSDEQNCFLECLGRLKRRECVQSDLEFVRSRQLSKLGEEEKQTFRDALHIFPLRRLVWDYNQ
;
A
#
# COMPACT_ATOMS: atom_id res chain seq x y z
N MET A 1 -11.11 1.47 -11.07
CA MET A 1 -11.54 2.77 -10.51
C MET A 1 -11.21 4.00 -11.39
N LEU A 2 -9.96 4.23 -11.79
CA LEU A 2 -9.50 5.45 -12.47
C LEU A 2 -10.28 5.82 -13.75
N LYS A 3 -10.57 4.83 -14.61
CA LYS A 3 -11.32 5.04 -15.85
C LYS A 3 -12.77 5.46 -15.61
N ASN A 4 -13.41 4.95 -14.55
CA ASN A 4 -14.77 5.36 -14.20
C ASN A 4 -14.81 6.84 -13.81
N ILE A 5 -13.78 7.33 -13.10
CA ILE A 5 -13.65 8.75 -12.74
C ILE A 5 -13.48 9.58 -14.02
N ASP A 6 -12.60 9.18 -14.93
CA ASP A 6 -12.43 9.85 -16.23
C ASP A 6 -13.74 9.89 -17.04
N ASP A 7 -14.46 8.77 -17.11
CA ASP A 7 -15.73 8.69 -17.84
C ASP A 7 -16.81 9.59 -17.24
N ILE A 8 -16.92 9.65 -15.92
CA ILE A 8 -17.84 10.56 -15.24
C ILE A 8 -17.49 12.01 -15.56
N LEU A 9 -16.21 12.38 -15.46
CA LEU A 9 -15.77 13.76 -15.71
C LEU A 9 -16.03 14.20 -17.16
N ARG A 10 -15.84 13.31 -18.13
CA ARG A 10 -16.15 13.59 -19.54
C ARG A 10 -17.64 13.70 -19.82
N ARG A 11 -18.48 12.98 -19.08
CA ARG A 11 -19.95 13.12 -19.17
C ARG A 11 -20.43 14.43 -18.55
N VAL A 12 -19.83 14.84 -17.43
CA VAL A 12 -20.19 16.08 -16.73
C VAL A 12 -19.70 17.32 -17.46
N ASP A 13 -18.57 17.24 -18.17
CA ASP A 13 -18.04 18.34 -19.00
C ASP A 13 -17.78 17.88 -20.44
N PRO A 14 -18.83 17.80 -21.28
CA PRO A 14 -18.72 17.33 -22.65
C PRO A 14 -17.82 18.21 -23.54
N ALA A 15 -17.72 19.51 -23.24
CA ALA A 15 -16.90 20.44 -24.01
C ALA A 15 -15.40 20.06 -23.99
N HIS A 16 -14.97 19.37 -22.94
CA HIS A 16 -13.60 18.90 -22.78
C HIS A 16 -13.46 17.37 -22.84
N ALA A 17 -14.47 16.64 -23.30
CA ALA A 17 -14.48 15.16 -23.31
C ALA A 17 -13.32 14.52 -24.10
N GLY A 18 -12.70 15.26 -25.03
CA GLY A 18 -11.53 14.83 -25.78
C GLY A 18 -10.22 14.81 -24.97
N LYS A 19 -10.18 15.44 -23.79
CA LYS A 19 -8.99 15.50 -22.92
C LYS A 19 -9.13 14.49 -21.77
N PRO A 20 -8.01 13.89 -21.30
CA PRO A 20 -8.01 13.11 -20.05
C PRO A 20 -8.63 13.90 -18.89
N PHE A 21 -9.48 13.26 -18.11
CA PHE A 21 -10.23 13.83 -16.98
C PHE A 21 -11.01 15.11 -17.32
N ALA A 22 -11.44 15.23 -18.59
CA ALA A 22 -12.05 16.43 -19.14
C ALA A 22 -11.20 17.70 -18.90
N GLY A 23 -9.87 17.57 -19.02
CA GLY A 23 -8.92 18.67 -18.89
C GLY A 23 -8.59 19.09 -17.46
N ARG A 24 -9.07 18.38 -16.45
CA ARG A 24 -8.76 18.68 -15.04
C ARG A 24 -7.39 18.18 -14.64
N SER A 25 -6.71 18.94 -13.79
CA SER A 25 -5.49 18.48 -13.11
C SER A 25 -5.85 17.42 -12.06
N VAL A 26 -5.26 16.24 -12.19
CA VAL A 26 -5.44 15.12 -11.26
C VAL A 26 -4.09 14.78 -10.64
N ILE A 27 -4.09 14.59 -9.32
CA ILE A 27 -2.94 14.12 -8.56
C ILE A 27 -3.30 12.73 -8.03
N LEU A 28 -2.47 11.74 -8.36
CA LEU A 28 -2.56 10.41 -7.77
C LEU A 28 -1.52 10.31 -6.65
N PHE A 29 -1.95 9.87 -5.48
CA PHE A 29 -1.09 9.64 -4.32
C PHE A 29 -1.39 8.28 -3.70
N GLY A 30 -0.39 7.68 -3.08
CA GLY A 30 -0.48 6.37 -2.46
C GLY A 30 0.88 5.71 -2.35
N ASP A 31 0.92 4.53 -1.76
CA ASP A 31 2.11 3.69 -1.68
C ASP A 31 1.90 2.42 -2.51
N VAL A 32 2.74 2.26 -3.54
CA VAL A 32 2.65 1.14 -4.50
C VAL A 32 2.97 -0.23 -3.88
N TYR A 33 3.50 -0.24 -2.66
CA TYR A 33 3.83 -1.45 -1.92
C TYR A 33 2.72 -1.89 -0.95
N LEU A 34 1.63 -1.11 -0.83
CA LEU A 34 0.45 -1.51 -0.07
C LEU A 34 -0.36 -2.58 -0.82
N ASN A 35 -1.27 -3.21 -0.09
CA ASN A 35 -2.18 -4.21 -0.64
C ASN A 35 -2.92 -3.66 -1.87
N PHE A 36 -3.02 -4.49 -2.90
CA PHE A 36 -3.86 -4.18 -4.05
C PHE A 36 -5.32 -4.03 -3.62
N ALA A 37 -6.07 -3.23 -4.37
CA ALA A 37 -7.51 -3.18 -4.20
C ALA A 37 -8.10 -4.60 -4.33
N VAL A 38 -8.98 -4.95 -3.38
CA VAL A 38 -9.57 -6.28 -3.31
C VAL A 38 -10.32 -6.56 -4.61
N ALA A 39 -10.00 -7.69 -5.25
CA ALA A 39 -10.57 -8.11 -6.54
C ALA A 39 -10.34 -7.13 -7.72
N ASP A 40 -9.43 -6.15 -7.60
CA ASP A 40 -9.01 -5.31 -8.73
C ASP A 40 -7.71 -5.83 -9.35
N SER A 41 -7.52 -5.54 -10.63
CA SER A 41 -6.27 -5.87 -11.32
C SER A 41 -5.24 -4.77 -11.09
N SER A 42 -3.99 -5.16 -10.87
CA SER A 42 -2.92 -4.17 -10.73
C SER A 42 -2.74 -3.36 -12.02
N LEU A 43 -2.63 -2.04 -11.89
CA LEU A 43 -2.33 -1.12 -12.99
C LEU A 43 -0.82 -1.03 -13.29
N PHE A 44 0.02 -1.56 -12.40
CA PHE A 44 1.48 -1.40 -12.45
C PHE A 44 2.20 -2.72 -12.69
N TYR A 45 1.60 -3.85 -12.33
CA TYR A 45 2.14 -5.16 -12.68
C TYR A 45 1.60 -5.60 -14.04
N PRO A 46 2.47 -6.01 -14.98
CA PRO A 46 2.03 -6.54 -16.25
C PRO A 46 1.27 -7.85 -16.02
N SER A 47 -0.05 -7.82 -16.17
CA SER A 47 -0.83 -9.05 -16.32
C SER A 47 -0.40 -9.72 -17.62
N SER A 48 0.03 -10.99 -17.53
CA SER A 48 0.30 -11.83 -18.71
C SER A 48 -0.94 -12.08 -19.57
N SER A 49 -2.14 -11.72 -19.11
CA SER A 49 -3.38 -11.78 -19.87
C SER A 49 -3.73 -10.42 -20.49
N ASN A 50 -3.17 -10.17 -21.68
CA ASN A 50 -3.47 -9.02 -22.57
C ASN A 50 -4.91 -8.99 -23.11
N HIS A 51 -5.90 -9.61 -22.45
CA HIS A 51 -7.22 -9.88 -23.01
C HIS A 51 -8.38 -9.10 -22.37
N ASN A 52 -8.14 -8.22 -21.40
CA ASN A 52 -9.19 -7.34 -20.88
C ASN A 52 -9.08 -5.93 -21.52
N PRO A 53 -9.98 -5.54 -22.44
CA PRO A 53 -9.97 -4.23 -23.09
C PRO A 53 -10.05 -3.07 -22.08
N HIS A 54 -10.76 -3.26 -20.97
CA HIS A 54 -10.87 -2.24 -19.93
C HIS A 54 -9.52 -1.95 -19.26
N LEU A 55 -8.68 -2.96 -19.04
CA LEU A 55 -7.34 -2.78 -18.46
C LEU A 55 -6.43 -2.02 -19.41
N ARG A 56 -6.55 -2.25 -20.72
CA ARG A 56 -5.75 -1.53 -21.73
C ARG A 56 -6.01 -0.02 -21.68
N ASP A 57 -7.28 0.37 -21.62
CA ASP A 57 -7.65 1.79 -21.65
C ASP A 57 -7.33 2.48 -20.32
N VAL A 58 -7.52 1.80 -19.18
CA VAL A 58 -7.08 2.30 -17.87
C VAL A 58 -5.55 2.45 -17.83
N THR A 59 -4.81 1.49 -18.38
CA THR A 59 -3.34 1.54 -18.44
C THR A 59 -2.84 2.70 -19.28
N LYS A 60 -3.46 2.96 -20.44
CA LYS A 60 -3.14 4.14 -21.27
C LYS A 60 -3.42 5.44 -20.53
N LEU A 61 -4.55 5.53 -19.82
CA LEU A 61 -4.90 6.67 -19.00
C LEU A 61 -3.88 6.87 -17.86
N TYR A 62 -3.49 5.81 -17.15
CA TYR A 62 -2.47 5.88 -16.11
C TYR A 62 -1.09 6.29 -16.66
N LYS A 63 -0.69 5.80 -17.84
CA LYS A 63 0.56 6.21 -18.51
C LYS A 63 0.55 7.66 -19.03
N SER A 64 -0.58 8.36 -18.96
CA SER A 64 -0.66 9.79 -19.29
C SER A 64 -0.05 10.68 -18.20
N PHE A 65 0.06 10.19 -16.96
CA PHE A 65 0.78 10.87 -15.89
C PHE A 65 2.29 10.84 -16.20
N LYS A 66 2.90 12.02 -16.34
CA LYS A 66 4.32 12.16 -16.72
C LYS A 66 5.24 12.54 -15.57
N THR A 67 4.66 13.01 -14.46
CA THR A 67 5.40 13.45 -13.28
C THR A 67 5.18 12.45 -12.17
N VAL A 68 6.26 11.94 -11.60
CA VAL A 68 6.26 11.08 -10.42
C VAL A 68 7.11 11.77 -9.37
N ILE A 69 6.55 11.98 -8.19
CA ILE A 69 7.24 12.51 -7.02
C ILE A 69 7.30 11.37 -6.01
N ILE A 70 8.51 10.99 -5.59
CA ILE A 70 8.73 9.97 -4.58
C ILE A 70 9.08 10.68 -3.28
N LEU A 71 8.30 10.43 -2.23
CA LEU A 71 8.61 10.88 -0.88
C LEU A 71 9.54 9.84 -0.23
N ASP A 72 10.73 10.26 0.17
CA ASP A 72 11.78 9.39 0.72
C ASP A 72 11.86 9.43 2.26
N THR A 73 11.32 10.49 2.86
CA THR A 73 11.38 10.71 4.30
C THR A 73 10.17 10.09 5.00
N GLN A 74 10.40 9.17 5.94
CA GLN A 74 9.36 8.50 6.70
C GLN A 74 9.11 9.22 8.03
N TYR A 75 7.91 9.81 8.18
CA TYR A 75 7.52 10.55 9.40
C TYR A 75 6.69 9.72 10.40
N SER A 76 6.31 8.48 10.07
CA SER A 76 5.39 7.69 10.91
C SER A 76 6.06 6.99 12.10
N HIS A 77 7.37 6.79 12.07
CA HIS A 77 8.14 6.22 13.17
C HIS A 77 9.28 7.19 13.51
N HIS A 78 8.98 8.19 14.33
CA HIS A 78 9.98 9.10 14.83
C HIS A 78 10.54 8.58 16.15
N GLY A 79 11.85 8.37 16.16
CA GLY A 79 12.65 8.17 17.36
C GLY A 79 14.05 7.70 16.97
N ASP A 80 15.04 8.13 17.75
CA ASP A 80 16.45 7.96 17.43
C ASP A 80 17.08 6.76 18.16
N SER A 81 16.26 5.84 18.68
CA SER A 81 16.79 4.64 19.33
C SER A 81 17.35 3.67 18.29
N ASP A 82 18.43 2.97 18.66
CA ASP A 82 19.05 1.96 17.80
C ASP A 82 18.04 0.89 17.37
N GLU A 83 17.11 0.52 18.25
CA GLU A 83 16.09 -0.48 17.98
C GLU A 83 15.05 0.00 16.94
N GLN A 84 14.66 1.28 16.97
CA GLN A 84 13.80 1.89 15.95
C GLN A 84 14.51 2.00 14.60
N ASN A 85 15.80 2.37 14.60
CA ASN A 85 16.60 2.41 13.39
C ASN A 85 16.74 1.02 12.75
N CYS A 86 17.00 -0.02 13.55
CA CYS A 86 17.02 -1.40 13.09
C CYS A 86 15.66 -1.84 12.52
N PHE A 87 14.55 -1.48 13.18
CA PHE A 87 13.21 -1.79 12.68
C PHE A 87 12.92 -1.11 11.33
N LEU A 88 13.26 0.18 11.19
CA LEU A 88 13.08 0.93 9.95
C LEU A 88 13.91 0.35 8.80
N GLU A 89 15.15 -0.04 9.07
CA GLU A 89 16.03 -0.66 8.09
C GLU A 89 15.47 -2.03 7.63
N CYS A 90 15.05 -2.86 8.58
CA CYS A 90 14.37 -4.14 8.32
C CYS A 90 13.11 -3.95 7.47
N LEU A 91 12.27 -2.96 7.80
CA LEU A 91 11.05 -2.65 7.05
C LEU A 91 11.37 -2.19 5.62
N GLY A 92 12.41 -1.35 5.46
CA GLY A 92 12.90 -0.90 4.16
C GLY A 92 13.36 -2.06 3.28
N ARG A 93 14.12 -3.01 3.83
CA ARG A 93 14.53 -4.24 3.11
C ARG A 93 13.33 -5.11 2.75
N LEU A 94 12.38 -5.28 3.66
CA LEU A 94 11.16 -6.05 3.42
C LEU A 94 10.32 -5.46 2.29
N LYS A 95 10.18 -4.14 2.25
CA LYS A 95 9.50 -3.40 1.18
C LYS A 95 10.17 -3.61 -0.19
N ARG A 96 11.51 -3.64 -0.24
CA ARG A 96 12.30 -3.87 -1.47
C ARG A 96 12.46 -5.35 -1.84
N ARG A 97 11.99 -6.28 -1.01
CA ARG A 97 12.20 -7.73 -1.13
C ARG A 97 13.68 -8.15 -1.04
N GLU A 98 14.44 -7.41 -0.24
CA GLU A 98 15.87 -7.62 0.02
C GLU A 98 16.11 -8.19 1.42
N CYS A 99 15.12 -8.90 2.00
CA CYS A 99 15.23 -9.46 3.34
C CYS A 99 16.42 -10.42 3.44
N VAL A 100 17.22 -10.22 4.48
CA VAL A 100 18.30 -11.13 4.86
C VAL A 100 17.89 -11.98 6.07
N GLN A 101 18.70 -12.99 6.38
CA GLN A 101 18.42 -13.91 7.50
C GLN A 101 18.27 -13.18 8.84
N SER A 102 19.08 -12.14 9.09
CA SER A 102 18.99 -11.35 10.32
C SER A 102 17.68 -10.57 10.44
N ASP A 103 17.08 -10.13 9.34
CA ASP A 103 15.76 -9.48 9.35
C ASP A 103 14.67 -10.47 9.80
N LEU A 104 14.75 -11.72 9.33
CA LEU A 104 13.80 -12.77 9.72
C LEU A 104 13.95 -13.13 11.20
N GLU A 105 15.18 -13.20 11.69
CA GLU A 105 15.47 -13.45 13.11
C GLU A 105 14.96 -12.31 13.99
N PHE A 106 15.16 -11.07 13.55
CA PHE A 106 14.63 -9.88 14.22
C PHE A 106 13.10 -9.89 14.26
N VAL A 107 12.40 -10.16 13.16
CA VAL A 107 10.93 -10.24 13.17
C VAL A 107 10.44 -11.40 14.05
N ARG A 108 11.14 -12.54 14.06
CA ARG A 108 10.79 -13.69 14.90
C ARG A 108 11.01 -13.44 16.39
N SER A 109 11.99 -12.63 16.77
CA SER A 109 12.23 -12.29 18.18
C SER A 109 11.07 -11.50 18.78
N ARG A 110 10.31 -10.77 17.95
CA ARG A 110 9.15 -9.96 18.34
C ARG A 110 7.83 -10.73 18.38
N GLN A 111 7.86 -12.07 18.22
CA GLN A 111 6.66 -12.89 18.42
C GLN A 111 6.24 -12.89 19.88
N LEU A 112 4.93 -12.84 20.15
CA LEU A 112 4.39 -12.79 21.51
C LEU A 112 4.93 -13.92 22.41
N SER A 113 5.16 -15.11 21.86
CA SER A 113 5.73 -16.25 22.59
C SER A 113 7.19 -16.09 23.02
N LYS A 114 7.91 -15.10 22.47
CA LYS A 114 9.32 -14.81 22.73
C LYS A 114 9.53 -13.59 23.63
N LEU A 115 8.49 -12.79 23.86
CA LEU A 115 8.55 -11.61 24.72
C LEU A 115 8.52 -12.01 26.21
N GLY A 116 9.16 -11.20 27.05
CA GLY A 116 9.08 -11.34 28.51
C GLY A 116 7.68 -10.97 29.05
N GLU A 117 7.33 -11.46 30.25
CA GLU A 117 6.00 -11.19 30.83
C GLU A 117 5.75 -9.70 31.05
N GLU A 118 6.75 -8.94 31.53
CA GLU A 118 6.62 -7.49 31.71
C GLU A 118 6.30 -6.77 30.39
N GLU A 119 7.00 -7.13 29.32
CA GLU A 119 6.77 -6.55 28.01
C GLU A 119 5.41 -6.95 27.44
N LYS A 120 4.97 -8.20 27.62
CA LYS A 120 3.62 -8.64 27.22
C LYS A 120 2.54 -7.80 27.89
N GLN A 121 2.70 -7.44 29.17
CA GLN A 121 1.73 -6.58 29.87
C GLN A 121 1.63 -5.19 29.25
N THR A 122 2.69 -4.65 28.64
CA THR A 122 2.62 -3.36 27.93
C THR A 122 1.70 -3.41 26.69
N PHE A 123 1.47 -4.60 26.13
CA PHE A 123 0.58 -4.80 24.99
C PHE A 123 -0.85 -5.16 25.38
N ARG A 124 -1.19 -5.14 26.68
CA ARG A 124 -2.52 -5.56 27.17
C ARG A 124 -3.68 -4.81 26.49
N ASP A 125 -3.50 -3.51 26.28
CA ASP A 125 -4.51 -2.63 25.67
C ASP A 125 -4.14 -2.24 24.23
N ALA A 126 -3.24 -3.00 23.58
CA ALA A 126 -2.79 -2.72 22.24
C ALA A 126 -3.87 -3.03 21.19
N LEU A 127 -3.80 -2.34 20.05
CA LEU A 127 -4.62 -2.69 18.89
C LEU A 127 -4.10 -3.98 18.24
N HIS A 128 -4.97 -4.97 18.08
CA HIS A 128 -4.65 -6.22 17.41
C HIS A 128 -5.08 -6.20 15.94
N ILE A 129 -4.15 -6.49 15.03
CA ILE A 129 -4.39 -6.54 13.59
C ILE A 129 -4.48 -8.00 13.15
N PHE A 130 -5.58 -8.36 12.49
CA PHE A 130 -5.83 -9.72 12.01
C PHE A 130 -5.99 -9.76 10.48
N PRO A 131 -5.60 -10.87 9.84
CA PRO A 131 -5.73 -11.00 8.38
C PRO A 131 -7.19 -11.21 7.92
N LEU A 132 -8.08 -11.68 8.79
CA LEU A 132 -9.45 -12.04 8.45
C LEU A 132 -10.45 -11.42 9.42
N ARG A 133 -11.57 -10.95 8.88
CA ARG A 133 -12.68 -10.38 9.67
C ARG A 133 -13.23 -11.35 10.72
N ARG A 134 -13.27 -12.65 10.44
CA ARG A 134 -13.69 -13.66 11.43
C ARG A 134 -12.84 -13.63 12.69
N LEU A 135 -11.52 -13.50 12.54
CA LEU A 135 -10.60 -13.52 13.65
C LEU A 135 -10.72 -12.24 14.49
N VAL A 136 -11.03 -11.11 13.84
CA VAL A 136 -11.37 -9.87 14.55
C VAL A 136 -12.61 -10.07 15.41
N TRP A 137 -13.65 -10.73 14.88
CA TRP A 137 -14.84 -11.04 15.66
C TRP A 137 -14.54 -11.98 16.82
N ASP A 138 -13.84 -13.08 16.56
CA ASP A 138 -13.49 -14.07 17.58
C ASP A 138 -12.68 -13.45 18.74
N TYR A 139 -11.84 -12.44 18.45
CA TYR A 139 -11.03 -11.74 19.46
C TYR A 139 -11.81 -10.68 20.26
N ASN A 140 -12.80 -10.03 19.65
CA ASN A 140 -13.55 -8.92 20.27
C ASN A 140 -14.80 -9.36 21.07
N GLN A 141 -15.08 -10.66 21.15
CA GLN A 141 -16.16 -11.21 21.99
C GLN A 141 -15.65 -11.43 23.42
#